data_AF-A0A7Y1UHW8-F1
#
_entry.id   AF-A0A7Y1UHW8-F1
#
_cell.length_a   1.000
_cell.length_b   1.000
_cell.length_c   1.000
_cell.angle_alpha   90.00
_cell.angle_beta   90.00
_cell.angle_gamma   90.00
#
_symmetry.space_group_name_H-M   'P 1'
#
loop_
_entity.id
_entity.type
_entity.pdbx_description
1 polymer ?
#
loop_
_entity_poly.entity_id
_entity_poly.type
_entity_poly.pdbx_seq_one_letter_code
_entity_poly.pdbx_strand_id
1 'polypeptide(L)'
;MRVPFPVVIVLATLVVGTTWWYRTRDVDFMTPEGTPPELPAFATAPPEFTVLPVTSTPDREQPGDKEPASPDADPLDFGDLDSSPGLSEYSEFASKGATYLIRLATELESRGEFERALLAWERVIDSCPAEPDERQSAEAAVLRLRPTLPRWNIDPAGEIPILLQLGTGRKSSEGLTEAVREAAEFLRRDSGDLCAVTPRLTTAAVSTGSDDGPIAVYLSGTGEAESNQSSVVSVNPESNAMEPVRRDILIAVYRVLREQLTGVEGIRPPSPPSHPDTPEDDYLRHLTRLHWQYAAERLAQTPKSAAP
;
A
#
# COMPACT_ATOMS: atom_id res chain seq x y z
N MET A 1 53.85 8.90 14.54
CA MET A 1 53.46 8.54 15.93
C MET A 1 52.19 7.72 15.87
N ARG A 2 52.15 6.53 16.46
CA ARG A 2 50.94 5.69 16.54
C ARG A 2 50.26 5.98 17.88
N VAL A 3 49.03 6.49 17.85
CA VAL A 3 48.24 6.69 19.08
C VAL A 3 47.81 5.31 19.57
N PRO A 4 48.08 4.95 20.83
CA PRO A 4 47.66 3.65 21.36
C PRO A 4 46.14 3.53 21.32
N PHE A 5 45.66 2.41 20.77
CA PHE A 5 44.24 2.08 20.66
C PHE A 5 43.38 2.35 21.91
N PRO A 6 43.82 2.02 23.15
CA PRO A 6 43.03 2.34 24.34
C PRO A 6 42.78 3.84 24.55
N VAL A 7 43.71 4.71 24.13
CA VAL A 7 43.53 6.16 24.21
C VAL A 7 42.42 6.64 23.27
N VAL A 8 42.32 6.03 22.08
CA VAL A 8 41.28 6.35 21.10
C VAL A 8 39.90 5.96 21.61
N ILE A 9 39.77 4.79 22.24
CA ILE A 9 38.51 4.34 22.83
C ILE A 9 38.05 5.30 23.92
N VAL A 10 38.93 5.65 24.86
CA VAL A 10 38.60 6.55 25.96
C VAL A 10 38.15 7.90 25.41
N LEU A 11 38.87 8.47 24.44
CA LEU A 11 38.48 9.73 23.81
C LEU A 11 37.14 9.65 23.09
N ALA A 12 36.89 8.57 22.33
CA ALA A 12 35.63 8.37 21.63
C ALA A 12 34.45 8.26 22.60
N THR A 13 34.59 7.49 23.69
CA THR A 13 33.55 7.37 24.71
C THR A 13 33.28 8.69 25.43
N LEU A 14 34.32 9.50 25.65
CA LEU A 14 34.18 10.80 26.29
C LEU A 14 33.46 11.80 25.37
N VAL A 15 33.77 11.80 24.07
CA VAL A 15 33.07 12.63 23.08
C VAL A 15 31.60 12.22 22.94
N VAL A 16 31.31 10.92 22.84
CA VAL A 16 29.93 10.44 22.74
C VAL A 16 29.14 10.75 24.02
N GLY A 17 29.74 10.49 25.19
CA GLY A 17 29.09 10.76 26.49
C GLY A 17 28.82 12.23 26.73
N THR A 18 29.79 13.11 26.41
CA THR A 18 29.59 14.57 26.53
C THR A 18 28.57 15.11 25.53
N THR A 19 28.58 14.62 24.28
CA THR A 19 27.59 15.00 23.26
C THR A 19 26.19 14.56 23.66
N TRP A 20 26.05 13.33 24.16
CA TRP A 20 24.78 12.80 24.64
C TRP A 20 24.28 13.62 25.83
N TRP A 21 25.11 13.83 26.85
CA TRP A 21 24.78 14.61 28.04
C TRP A 21 24.34 16.04 27.70
N TYR A 22 25.07 16.74 26.82
CA TYR A 22 24.71 18.11 26.43
C TYR A 22 23.37 18.18 25.70
N ARG A 23 23.00 17.12 24.98
CA ARG A 23 21.75 17.04 24.22
C ARG A 23 20.55 16.62 25.07
N THR A 24 20.77 15.83 26.13
CA THR A 24 19.68 15.25 26.94
C THR A 24 19.49 15.93 28.29
N ARG A 25 20.45 16.71 28.79
CA ARG A 25 20.37 17.33 30.13
C ARG A 25 19.17 18.24 30.35
N ASP A 26 18.63 18.82 29.28
CA ASP A 26 17.52 19.79 29.33
C ASP A 26 16.19 19.14 28.87
N VAL A 27 16.18 17.81 28.64
CA VAL A 27 14.98 17.06 28.25
C VAL A 27 14.37 16.43 29.50
N ASP A 28 13.15 16.84 29.85
CA ASP A 28 12.39 16.23 30.93
C ASP A 28 11.72 14.95 30.45
N PHE A 29 12.33 13.79 30.74
CA PHE A 29 11.80 12.48 30.39
C PHE A 29 10.73 11.97 31.36
N MET A 30 10.48 12.69 32.46
CA MET A 30 9.60 12.26 33.55
C MET A 30 8.26 13.01 33.59
N THR A 31 8.12 14.06 32.79
CA THR A 31 6.87 14.82 32.68
C THR A 31 6.30 14.64 31.27
N PRO A 32 5.16 13.94 31.10
CA PRO A 32 4.50 13.89 29.80
C PRO A 32 4.06 15.30 29.40
N GLU A 33 4.68 15.86 28.37
CA GLU A 33 4.21 17.09 27.74
C GLU A 33 2.87 16.83 27.05
N GLY A 34 1.83 17.51 27.54
CA GLY A 34 0.54 17.59 26.89
C GLY A 34 -0.36 16.41 27.19
N THR A 35 -1.34 16.64 28.05
CA THR A 35 -2.62 15.93 27.95
C THR A 35 -3.07 16.04 26.49
N PRO A 36 -3.33 14.93 25.77
CA PRO A 36 -4.03 15.04 24.49
C PRO A 36 -5.32 15.84 24.75
N PRO A 37 -5.74 16.75 23.85
CA PRO A 37 -7.03 17.40 24.00
C PRO A 37 -8.06 16.29 24.22
N GLU A 38 -8.89 16.44 25.26
CA GLU A 38 -9.98 15.49 25.52
C GLU A 38 -10.69 15.24 24.19
N LEU A 39 -10.71 13.98 23.77
CA LEU A 39 -11.52 13.57 22.65
C LEU A 39 -12.93 14.09 22.91
N PRO A 40 -13.57 14.78 21.95
CA PRO A 40 -14.93 15.26 22.13
C PRO A 40 -15.82 14.10 22.58
N ALA A 41 -16.68 14.33 23.58
CA ALA A 41 -17.43 13.32 24.32
C ALA A 41 -18.31 12.35 23.48
N PHE A 42 -18.39 12.54 22.16
CA PHE A 42 -18.99 11.57 21.24
C PHE A 42 -18.12 10.33 20.99
N ALA A 43 -16.83 10.35 21.35
CA ALA A 43 -15.89 9.26 21.06
C ALA A 43 -15.69 8.26 22.21
N THR A 44 -16.36 8.43 23.36
CA THR A 44 -16.15 7.56 24.55
C THR A 44 -17.42 7.04 25.23
N ALA A 45 -18.61 7.32 24.68
CA ALA A 45 -19.85 6.72 25.17
C ALA A 45 -20.33 5.60 24.21
N PRO A 46 -20.58 4.36 24.66
CA PRO A 46 -21.43 3.46 23.90
C PRO A 46 -22.80 4.12 23.75
N PRO A 47 -23.52 3.92 22.62
CA PRO A 47 -24.77 4.62 22.39
C PRO A 47 -25.78 4.30 23.49
N GLU A 48 -26.03 5.26 24.38
CA GLU A 48 -27.24 5.26 25.20
C GLU A 48 -28.41 5.47 24.25
N PHE A 49 -29.15 4.39 23.99
CA PHE A 49 -30.45 4.48 23.36
C PHE A 49 -31.38 5.23 24.31
N THR A 50 -31.55 6.53 24.08
CA THR A 50 -32.64 7.30 24.65
C THR A 50 -33.94 6.73 24.11
N VAL A 51 -34.55 5.84 24.89
CA VAL A 51 -35.90 5.34 24.65
C VAL A 51 -36.83 6.55 24.71
N LEU A 52 -37.34 6.99 23.55
CA LEU A 52 -38.39 7.99 23.50
C LEU A 52 -39.61 7.47 24.29
N PRO A 53 -40.34 8.33 25.01
CA PRO A 53 -41.45 7.90 25.84
C PRO A 53 -42.53 7.24 24.97
N VAL A 54 -42.80 5.97 25.28
CA VAL A 54 -43.86 5.15 24.71
C VAL A 54 -45.19 5.90 24.85
N THR A 55 -45.75 6.34 23.74
CA THR A 55 -47.17 6.68 23.68
C THR A 55 -47.94 5.38 23.64
N SER A 56 -48.65 5.11 24.73
CA SER A 56 -49.46 3.93 24.96
C SER A 56 -50.34 3.58 23.75
N THR A 57 -50.18 2.36 23.23
CA THR A 57 -51.22 1.64 22.49
C THR A 57 -51.32 0.22 23.06
N PRO A 58 -52.53 -0.33 23.20
CA PRO A 58 -52.83 -1.37 24.17
C PRO A 58 -52.41 -2.77 23.72
N ASP A 59 -52.21 -3.61 24.73
CA ASP A 59 -51.90 -5.05 24.74
C ASP A 59 -52.18 -5.79 23.43
N ARG A 60 -51.11 -6.34 22.85
CA ARG A 60 -51.18 -7.56 22.05
C ARG A 60 -50.28 -8.59 22.71
N GLU A 61 -50.90 -9.61 23.29
CA GLU A 61 -50.25 -10.79 23.85
C GLU A 61 -49.13 -11.28 22.95
N GLN A 62 -47.94 -11.44 23.53
CA GLN A 62 -46.75 -11.99 22.89
C GLN A 62 -46.89 -13.53 22.82
N PRO A 63 -47.02 -14.15 21.65
CA PRO A 63 -46.62 -15.55 21.49
C PRO A 63 -45.09 -15.54 21.37
N GLY A 64 -44.41 -16.40 22.11
CA GLY A 64 -42.96 -16.51 22.08
C GLY A 64 -42.46 -16.77 20.67
N ASP A 65 -41.73 -15.81 20.10
CA ASP A 65 -40.95 -16.01 18.89
C ASP A 65 -39.48 -16.15 19.28
N LYS A 66 -38.98 -17.35 19.01
CA LYS A 66 -37.56 -17.68 18.95
C LYS A 66 -36.88 -16.65 18.07
N GLU A 67 -35.85 -16.01 18.60
CA GLU A 67 -34.84 -15.36 17.78
C GLU A 67 -34.42 -16.34 16.67
N PRO A 68 -34.59 -15.99 15.38
CA PRO A 68 -34.18 -16.88 14.32
C PRO A 68 -32.66 -17.05 14.45
N ALA A 69 -32.23 -18.28 14.76
CA ALA A 69 -30.84 -18.67 14.72
C ALA A 69 -30.25 -18.20 13.39
N SER A 70 -29.21 -17.36 13.46
CA SER A 70 -28.40 -17.07 12.29
C SER A 70 -27.95 -18.41 11.69
N PRO A 71 -28.02 -18.58 10.36
CA PRO A 71 -27.59 -19.82 9.73
C PRO A 71 -26.14 -20.09 10.14
N ASP A 72 -25.85 -21.31 10.57
CA ASP A 72 -24.54 -21.77 11.05
C ASP A 72 -23.43 -21.24 10.15
N ALA A 73 -22.79 -20.16 10.58
CA ALA A 73 -21.78 -19.49 9.78
C ALA A 73 -20.51 -20.35 9.86
N ASP A 74 -19.95 -20.71 8.70
CA ASP A 74 -18.76 -21.56 8.64
C ASP A 74 -17.69 -21.10 9.65
N PRO A 75 -17.08 -22.05 10.39
CA PRO A 75 -16.05 -21.72 11.36
C PRO A 75 -14.89 -20.99 10.69
N LEU A 76 -14.42 -19.95 11.36
CA LEU A 76 -13.27 -19.17 10.90
C LEU A 76 -12.00 -20.00 11.09
N ASP A 77 -11.20 -20.06 10.04
CA ASP A 77 -9.87 -20.65 10.06
C ASP A 77 -8.85 -19.51 10.07
N PHE A 78 -8.11 -19.41 11.17
CA PHE A 78 -7.14 -18.34 11.39
C PHE A 78 -5.75 -18.69 10.82
N GLY A 79 -5.52 -19.94 10.41
CA GLY A 79 -4.20 -20.46 10.13
C GLY A 79 -3.33 -20.61 11.38
N ASP A 80 -2.02 -20.74 11.18
CA ASP A 80 -1.03 -20.81 12.26
C ASP A 80 -0.65 -19.41 12.74
N LEU A 81 -1.20 -18.98 13.88
CA LEU A 81 -0.94 -17.65 14.46
C LEU A 81 0.46 -17.53 15.08
N ASP A 82 1.16 -18.64 15.36
CA ASP A 82 2.48 -18.61 15.99
C ASP A 82 3.60 -18.30 14.97
N SER A 83 3.30 -18.44 13.68
CA SER A 83 4.22 -18.16 12.57
C SER A 83 3.93 -16.81 11.90
N SER A 84 4.94 -16.21 11.26
CA SER A 84 4.72 -15.05 10.39
C SER A 84 3.98 -15.46 9.11
N PRO A 85 2.92 -14.74 8.70
CA PRO A 85 2.13 -15.11 7.53
C PRO A 85 2.90 -14.86 6.22
N GLY A 86 2.59 -15.66 5.19
CA GLY A 86 3.02 -15.37 3.82
C GLY A 86 2.17 -14.27 3.17
N LEU A 87 2.65 -13.69 2.07
CA LEU A 87 1.90 -12.61 1.39
C LEU A 87 0.61 -13.11 0.73
N SER A 88 0.56 -14.39 0.36
CA SER A 88 -0.61 -15.07 -0.22
C SER A 88 -1.54 -15.69 0.82
N GLU A 89 -1.29 -15.50 2.12
CA GLU A 89 -2.12 -16.07 3.18
C GLU A 89 -3.60 -15.68 2.98
N TYR A 90 -4.50 -16.64 3.23
CA TYR A 90 -5.94 -16.51 3.09
C TYR A 90 -6.48 -16.38 1.64
N SER A 91 -5.62 -16.39 0.61
CA SER A 91 -6.07 -16.39 -0.80
C SER A 91 -6.94 -17.62 -1.12
N GLU A 92 -6.68 -18.75 -0.46
CA GLU A 92 -7.47 -19.98 -0.58
C GLU A 92 -8.91 -19.83 -0.08
N PHE A 93 -9.20 -18.81 0.73
CA PHE A 93 -10.56 -18.52 1.19
C PHE A 93 -11.35 -17.62 0.24
N ALA A 94 -10.77 -17.19 -0.88
CA ALA A 94 -11.49 -16.43 -1.90
C ALA A 94 -12.73 -17.17 -2.43
N SER A 95 -12.70 -18.51 -2.49
CA SER A 95 -13.87 -19.30 -2.89
C SER A 95 -14.99 -19.36 -1.84
N LYS A 96 -14.70 -19.02 -0.58
CA LYS A 96 -15.69 -18.90 0.50
C LYS A 96 -16.44 -17.57 0.47
N GLY A 97 -15.98 -16.61 -0.34
CA GLY A 97 -16.63 -15.32 -0.56
C GLY A 97 -16.16 -14.20 0.37
N ALA A 98 -16.52 -12.97 0.00
CA ALA A 98 -16.03 -11.75 0.66
C ALA A 98 -16.54 -11.67 2.11
N THR A 99 -17.80 -12.02 2.36
CA THR A 99 -18.37 -12.09 3.71
C THR A 99 -17.53 -12.95 4.67
N TYR A 100 -16.99 -14.09 4.20
CA TYR A 100 -16.11 -14.94 5.04
C TYR A 100 -14.80 -14.22 5.39
N LEU A 101 -14.14 -13.65 4.37
CA LEU A 101 -12.88 -12.92 4.55
C LEU A 101 -13.03 -11.67 5.43
N ILE A 102 -14.15 -10.96 5.31
CA ILE A 102 -14.49 -9.81 6.16
C ILE A 102 -14.64 -10.23 7.62
N ARG A 103 -15.36 -11.34 7.89
CA ARG A 103 -15.50 -11.90 9.24
C ARG A 103 -14.16 -12.34 9.81
N LEU A 104 -13.35 -13.02 9.00
CA LEU A 104 -11.99 -13.43 9.37
C LEU A 104 -11.13 -12.22 9.73
N ALA A 105 -11.10 -11.20 8.88
CA ALA A 105 -10.31 -10.00 9.10
C ALA A 105 -10.73 -9.26 10.37
N THR A 106 -12.04 -9.09 10.58
CA THR A 106 -12.60 -8.43 11.77
C THR A 106 -12.23 -9.16 13.06
N GLU A 107 -12.27 -10.50 13.05
CA GLU A 107 -11.91 -11.32 14.20
C GLU A 107 -10.40 -11.36 14.45
N LEU A 108 -9.58 -11.28 13.41
CA LEU A 108 -8.12 -11.11 13.57
C LEU A 108 -7.80 -9.74 14.18
N GLU A 109 -8.47 -8.66 13.76
CA GLU A 109 -8.30 -7.35 14.38
C GLU A 109 -8.70 -7.33 15.86
N SER A 110 -9.81 -7.99 16.22
CA SER A 110 -10.29 -8.03 17.61
C SER A 110 -9.30 -8.74 18.55
N ARG A 111 -8.47 -9.63 17.99
CA ARG A 111 -7.40 -10.36 18.68
C ARG A 111 -6.05 -9.64 18.67
N GLY A 112 -5.93 -8.52 17.95
CA GLY A 112 -4.68 -7.77 17.79
C GLY A 112 -3.75 -8.31 16.70
N GLU A 113 -4.22 -9.25 15.87
CA GLU A 113 -3.47 -9.84 14.75
C GLU A 113 -3.52 -8.94 13.51
N PHE A 114 -3.06 -7.68 13.64
CA PHE A 114 -3.28 -6.63 12.65
C PHE A 114 -2.64 -6.90 11.27
N GLU A 115 -1.48 -7.56 11.22
CA GLU A 115 -0.84 -7.92 9.94
C GLU A 115 -1.65 -8.95 9.17
N ARG A 116 -2.15 -9.98 9.87
CA ARG A 116 -3.03 -11.02 9.30
C ARG A 116 -4.38 -10.45 8.92
N ALA A 117 -4.94 -9.57 9.74
CA ALA A 117 -6.16 -8.86 9.42
C ALA A 117 -6.01 -8.04 8.13
N LEU A 118 -4.90 -7.30 7.97
CA LEU A 118 -4.63 -6.55 6.74
C LEU A 118 -4.59 -7.48 5.52
N LEU A 119 -3.93 -8.63 5.61
CA LEU A 119 -3.92 -9.61 4.51
C LEU A 119 -5.35 -10.08 4.17
N ALA A 120 -6.16 -10.44 5.16
CA ALA A 120 -7.54 -10.86 4.94
C ALA A 120 -8.40 -9.75 4.30
N TRP A 121 -8.21 -8.48 4.68
CA TRP A 121 -8.84 -7.34 3.99
C TRP A 121 -8.35 -7.16 2.55
N GLU A 122 -7.04 -7.28 2.32
CA GLU A 122 -6.48 -7.23 0.95
C GLU A 122 -7.05 -8.34 0.07
N ARG A 123 -7.29 -9.56 0.61
CA ARG A 123 -7.95 -10.66 -0.13
C ARG A 123 -9.35 -10.34 -0.61
N VAL A 124 -10.11 -9.54 0.14
CA VAL A 124 -11.43 -9.05 -0.32
C VAL A 124 -11.29 -8.19 -1.58
N ILE A 125 -10.19 -7.45 -1.71
CA ILE A 125 -9.92 -6.54 -2.83
C ILE A 125 -9.32 -7.29 -4.04
N ASP A 126 -8.35 -8.17 -3.79
CA ASP A 126 -7.50 -8.74 -4.84
C ASP A 126 -7.86 -10.17 -5.26
N SER A 127 -8.51 -10.98 -4.41
CA SER A 127 -8.69 -12.41 -4.67
C SER A 127 -10.17 -12.81 -4.80
N CYS A 128 -11.09 -12.05 -4.20
CA CYS A 128 -12.50 -12.43 -4.08
C CYS A 128 -13.45 -11.53 -4.91
N PRO A 129 -14.53 -12.05 -5.53
CA PRO A 129 -15.67 -11.22 -5.90
C PRO A 129 -16.31 -10.64 -4.62
N ALA A 130 -16.30 -9.31 -4.49
CA ALA A 130 -16.95 -8.60 -3.41
C ALA A 130 -18.01 -7.64 -3.97
N GLU A 131 -19.14 -7.54 -3.29
CA GLU A 131 -20.14 -6.51 -3.60
C GLU A 131 -19.59 -5.11 -3.26
N PRO A 132 -20.16 -4.02 -3.82
CA PRO A 132 -19.65 -2.66 -3.61
C PRO A 132 -19.47 -2.29 -2.12
N ASP A 133 -20.42 -2.65 -1.26
CA ASP A 133 -20.39 -2.34 0.17
C ASP A 133 -19.31 -3.15 0.92
N GLU A 134 -19.14 -4.42 0.55
CA GLU A 134 -18.09 -5.30 1.08
C GLU A 134 -16.71 -4.78 0.69
N ARG A 135 -16.55 -4.40 -0.58
CA ARG A 135 -15.32 -3.80 -1.09
C ARG A 135 -15.02 -2.48 -0.40
N GLN A 136 -16.00 -1.60 -0.26
CA GLN A 136 -15.82 -0.32 0.44
C GLN A 136 -15.38 -0.52 1.90
N SER A 137 -15.92 -1.54 2.57
CA SER A 137 -15.51 -1.91 3.93
C SER A 137 -14.03 -2.34 3.97
N ALA A 138 -13.59 -3.17 3.02
CA ALA A 138 -12.20 -3.57 2.91
C ALA A 138 -11.26 -2.40 2.58
N GLU A 139 -11.65 -1.52 1.65
CA GLU A 139 -10.87 -0.32 1.29
C GLU A 139 -10.68 0.61 2.51
N ALA A 140 -11.74 0.81 3.30
CA ALA A 140 -11.67 1.60 4.53
C ALA A 140 -10.76 0.96 5.59
N ALA A 141 -10.81 -0.37 5.75
CA ALA A 141 -9.95 -1.09 6.67
C ALA A 141 -8.47 -1.05 6.26
N VAL A 142 -8.16 -1.28 4.97
CA VAL A 142 -6.80 -1.19 4.43
C VAL A 142 -6.21 0.20 4.65
N LEU A 143 -6.98 1.26 4.36
CA LEU A 143 -6.54 2.64 4.59
C LEU A 143 -6.21 2.92 6.06
N ARG A 144 -6.97 2.35 6.99
CA ARG A 144 -6.76 2.52 8.42
C ARG A 144 -5.55 1.72 8.93
N LEU A 145 -5.39 0.47 8.47
CA LEU A 145 -4.40 -0.46 9.02
C LEU A 145 -3.02 -0.30 8.38
N ARG A 146 -2.94 -0.18 7.06
CA ARG A 146 -1.68 -0.22 6.30
C ARG A 146 -0.65 0.81 6.77
N PRO A 147 -1.00 2.07 7.09
CA PRO A 147 -0.02 3.06 7.58
C PRO A 147 0.48 2.80 9.00
N THR A 148 -0.22 1.98 9.78
CA THR A 148 0.12 1.70 11.19
C THR A 148 1.06 0.50 11.35
N LEU A 149 1.20 -0.30 10.29
CA LEU A 149 2.01 -1.51 10.29
C LEU A 149 3.43 -1.23 9.75
N PRO A 150 4.41 -2.05 10.15
CA PRO A 150 5.75 -1.97 9.57
C PRO A 150 5.69 -2.29 8.08
N ARG A 151 6.77 -1.91 7.38
CA ARG A 151 6.93 -2.29 5.97
C ARG A 151 6.99 -3.82 5.86
N TRP A 152 6.38 -4.34 4.81
CA TRP A 152 6.24 -5.79 4.63
C TRP A 152 7.59 -6.46 4.42
N ASN A 153 8.39 -5.93 3.49
CA ASN A 153 9.75 -6.40 3.28
C ASN A 153 10.74 -5.53 4.07
N ILE A 154 11.56 -6.18 4.88
CA ILE A 154 12.64 -5.54 5.66
C ILE A 154 14.03 -5.83 5.07
N ASP A 155 14.14 -6.74 4.10
CA ASP A 155 15.39 -7.11 3.44
C ASP A 155 15.42 -6.55 2.00
N PRO A 156 16.24 -5.52 1.73
CA PRO A 156 16.40 -4.98 0.38
C PRO A 156 16.84 -6.02 -0.66
N ALA A 157 17.50 -7.12 -0.25
CA ALA A 157 17.91 -8.17 -1.16
C ALA A 157 16.74 -9.01 -1.70
N GLY A 158 15.58 -8.99 -1.01
CA GLY A 158 14.35 -9.63 -1.44
C GLY A 158 13.49 -8.80 -2.39
N GLU A 159 13.89 -7.56 -2.69
CA GLU A 159 13.13 -6.67 -3.57
C GLU A 159 13.16 -7.13 -5.03
N ILE A 160 12.01 -7.15 -5.71
CA ILE A 160 11.93 -7.45 -7.13
C ILE A 160 12.32 -6.19 -7.93
N PRO A 161 13.38 -6.22 -8.75
CA PRO A 161 13.88 -5.04 -9.41
C PRO A 161 13.03 -4.65 -10.64
N ILE A 162 12.47 -3.44 -10.62
CA ILE A 162 11.61 -2.88 -11.68
C ILE A 162 12.17 -1.54 -12.14
N LEU A 163 12.16 -1.29 -13.44
CA LEU A 163 12.47 0.02 -14.02
C LEU A 163 11.18 0.79 -14.31
N LEU A 164 11.07 2.00 -13.76
CA LEU A 164 10.11 3.00 -14.19
C LEU A 164 10.73 3.78 -15.36
N GLN A 165 10.27 3.48 -16.57
CA GLN A 165 10.84 4.04 -17.80
C GLN A 165 10.00 5.19 -18.30
N LEU A 166 10.66 6.31 -18.57
CA LEU A 166 10.06 7.46 -19.23
C LEU A 166 10.81 7.79 -20.51
N GLY A 167 10.10 7.74 -21.63
CA GLY A 167 10.59 8.18 -22.93
C GLY A 167 10.06 9.56 -23.26
N THR A 168 10.94 10.52 -23.55
CA THR A 168 10.52 11.86 -23.96
C THR A 168 11.36 12.42 -25.10
N GLY A 169 10.72 13.16 -25.99
CA GLY A 169 11.40 13.99 -26.99
C GLY A 169 11.77 15.38 -26.49
N ARG A 170 11.34 15.74 -25.26
CA ARG A 170 11.65 17.01 -24.60
C ARG A 170 13.07 16.99 -24.03
N LYS A 171 13.64 18.19 -23.82
CA LYS A 171 14.85 18.31 -23.00
C LYS A 171 14.48 17.95 -21.55
N SER A 172 15.26 17.05 -20.94
CA SER A 172 15.08 16.72 -19.52
C SER A 172 15.20 17.97 -18.65
N SER A 173 14.12 18.35 -17.97
CA SER A 173 14.12 19.39 -16.96
C SER A 173 14.45 18.82 -15.58
N GLU A 174 14.92 19.66 -14.66
CA GLU A 174 15.12 19.28 -13.26
C GLU A 174 13.80 18.84 -12.62
N GLY A 175 12.70 19.57 -12.88
CA GLY A 175 11.36 19.21 -12.40
C GLY A 175 10.87 17.84 -12.87
N LEU A 176 11.12 17.47 -14.13
CA LEU A 176 10.79 16.14 -14.64
C LEU A 176 11.65 15.05 -13.98
N THR A 177 12.95 15.31 -13.84
CA THR A 177 13.88 14.35 -13.22
C THR A 177 13.47 14.06 -11.77
N GLU A 178 13.12 15.11 -11.03
CA GLU A 178 12.68 15.00 -9.65
C GLU A 178 11.30 14.35 -9.53
N ALA A 179 10.34 14.71 -10.38
CA ALA A 179 9.02 14.09 -10.41
C ALA A 179 9.08 12.57 -10.62
N VAL A 180 9.96 12.12 -11.53
CA VAL A 180 10.18 10.69 -11.80
C VAL A 180 10.81 10.00 -10.59
N ARG A 181 11.79 10.64 -9.94
CA ARG A 181 12.44 10.11 -8.74
C ARG A 181 11.45 9.95 -7.59
N GLU A 182 10.63 10.97 -7.33
CA GLU A 182 9.61 10.92 -6.29
C GLU A 182 8.50 9.93 -6.61
N ALA A 183 8.09 9.80 -7.88
CA ALA A 183 7.16 8.77 -8.30
C ALA A 183 7.73 7.37 -8.03
N ALA A 184 8.97 7.10 -8.43
CA ALA A 184 9.62 5.80 -8.17
C ALA A 184 9.71 5.48 -6.67
N GLU A 185 10.08 6.47 -5.86
CA GLU A 185 10.16 6.32 -4.41
C GLU A 185 8.79 6.06 -3.77
N PHE A 186 7.75 6.76 -4.23
CA PHE A 186 6.38 6.51 -3.83
C PHE A 186 5.96 5.06 -4.15
N LEU A 187 6.17 4.59 -5.39
CA LEU A 187 5.78 3.25 -5.82
C LEU A 187 6.50 2.15 -5.01
N ARG A 188 7.79 2.34 -4.70
CA ARG A 188 8.54 1.43 -3.82
C ARG A 188 7.91 1.34 -2.43
N ARG A 189 7.62 2.49 -1.80
CA ARG A 189 6.99 2.52 -0.47
C ARG A 189 5.58 1.93 -0.49
N ASP A 190 4.78 2.28 -1.49
CA ASP A 190 3.43 1.74 -1.64
C ASP A 190 3.48 0.21 -1.78
N SER A 191 4.44 -0.33 -2.54
CA SER A 191 4.64 -1.78 -2.64
C SER A 191 5.01 -2.49 -1.32
N GLY A 192 5.19 -1.77 -0.21
CA GLY A 192 5.64 -2.33 1.05
C GLY A 192 7.09 -2.80 0.98
N ASP A 193 7.90 -2.14 0.13
CA ASP A 193 9.25 -2.53 -0.26
C ASP A 193 9.32 -3.93 -0.89
N LEU A 194 8.25 -4.39 -1.57
CA LEU A 194 8.33 -5.60 -2.40
C LEU A 194 9.12 -5.34 -3.70
N CYS A 195 9.07 -4.10 -4.21
CA CYS A 195 9.63 -3.74 -5.50
C CYS A 195 10.76 -2.71 -5.36
N ALA A 196 11.93 -3.02 -5.93
CA ALA A 196 13.02 -2.06 -6.09
C ALA A 196 12.77 -1.22 -7.36
N VAL A 197 11.97 -0.17 -7.23
CA VAL A 197 11.59 0.70 -8.37
C VAL A 197 12.71 1.70 -8.66
N THR A 198 13.37 1.54 -9.81
CA THR A 198 14.45 2.44 -10.26
C THR A 198 13.97 3.33 -11.41
N PRO A 199 14.08 4.66 -11.29
CA PRO A 199 13.71 5.57 -12.37
C PRO A 199 14.71 5.54 -13.53
N ARG A 200 14.23 5.53 -14.77
CA ARG A 200 15.05 5.66 -15.97
C ARG A 200 14.40 6.62 -16.97
N LEU A 201 15.09 7.72 -17.24
CA LEU A 201 14.66 8.70 -18.22
C LEU A 201 15.47 8.52 -19.52
N THR A 202 14.76 8.37 -20.63
CA THR A 202 15.34 8.27 -21.97
C THR A 202 14.88 9.46 -22.79
N THR A 203 15.86 10.24 -23.27
CA THR A 203 15.63 11.38 -24.14
C THR A 203 16.04 11.03 -25.56
N ALA A 204 15.14 11.22 -26.52
CA ALA A 204 15.51 11.04 -27.92
C ALA A 204 16.50 12.15 -28.32
N ALA A 205 17.67 11.77 -28.84
CA ALA A 205 18.59 12.72 -29.46
C ALA A 205 17.88 13.28 -30.70
N VAL A 206 17.62 14.59 -30.69
CA VAL A 206 16.91 15.35 -31.74
C VAL A 206 15.39 15.27 -31.63
N SER A 207 14.80 16.25 -30.94
CA SER A 207 13.63 16.91 -31.51
C SER A 207 13.80 18.41 -31.36
N THR A 208 13.67 19.15 -32.46
CA THR A 208 13.44 20.59 -32.49
C THR A 208 12.02 20.94 -32.01
N GLY A 209 11.40 20.06 -31.21
CA GLY A 209 10.03 20.14 -30.76
C GLY A 209 9.89 21.02 -29.53
N SER A 210 8.71 21.62 -29.37
CA SER A 210 8.34 22.41 -28.20
C SER A 210 8.54 21.63 -26.90
N ASP A 211 8.70 22.34 -25.79
CA ASP A 211 8.76 21.81 -24.42
C ASP A 211 7.46 21.09 -23.97
N ASP A 212 6.54 20.79 -24.91
CA ASP A 212 5.16 20.28 -24.72
C ASP A 212 4.90 18.89 -25.38
N GLY A 213 5.94 18.16 -25.80
CA GLY A 213 5.75 16.82 -26.41
C GLY A 213 5.25 15.70 -25.46
N PRO A 214 4.66 14.61 -25.95
CA PRO A 214 4.23 13.50 -25.08
C PRO A 214 5.38 12.85 -24.30
N ILE A 215 5.07 12.36 -23.10
CA ILE A 215 5.93 11.51 -22.29
C ILE A 215 5.35 10.09 -22.32
N ALA A 216 6.14 9.13 -22.81
CA ALA A 216 5.80 7.72 -22.76
C ALA A 216 6.20 7.14 -21.39
N VAL A 217 5.26 6.53 -20.68
CA VAL A 217 5.46 5.92 -19.35
C VAL A 217 5.18 4.42 -19.46
N TYR A 218 6.10 3.60 -18.98
CA TYR A 218 5.97 2.13 -18.92
C TYR A 218 6.86 1.53 -17.83
N LEU A 219 6.58 0.28 -17.47
CA LEU A 219 7.37 -0.50 -16.52
C LEU A 219 8.10 -1.64 -17.26
N SER A 220 9.27 -2.02 -16.77
CA SER A 220 10.04 -3.15 -17.31
C SER A 220 10.88 -3.83 -16.23
N GLY A 221 11.26 -5.09 -16.45
CA GLY A 221 12.26 -5.77 -15.62
C GLY A 221 13.70 -5.31 -15.91
N THR A 222 14.64 -5.66 -15.04
CA THR A 222 16.06 -5.23 -15.11
C THR A 222 17.01 -6.20 -15.85
N GLY A 223 16.49 -7.25 -16.50
CA GLY A 223 17.30 -8.28 -17.20
C GLY A 223 18.05 -7.81 -18.46
N GLU A 224 19.06 -8.59 -18.89
CA GLU A 224 20.02 -8.27 -19.97
C GLU A 224 19.41 -8.00 -21.36
N ALA A 225 18.25 -8.60 -21.65
CA ALA A 225 17.32 -8.07 -22.64
C ALA A 225 16.22 -7.42 -21.82
N GLU A 226 15.88 -6.15 -22.08
CA GLU A 226 14.79 -5.44 -21.40
C GLU A 226 13.57 -6.37 -21.29
N SER A 227 13.48 -7.02 -20.12
CA SER A 227 12.54 -8.10 -19.82
C SER A 227 11.13 -7.56 -19.94
N ASN A 228 10.16 -8.44 -20.19
CA ASN A 228 8.74 -8.16 -20.43
C ASN A 228 8.35 -6.71 -20.11
N GLN A 229 8.17 -5.91 -21.15
CA GLN A 229 7.74 -4.52 -21.01
C GLN A 229 6.23 -4.48 -20.85
N SER A 230 5.76 -3.55 -20.02
CA SER A 230 4.34 -3.26 -19.97
C SER A 230 3.88 -2.54 -21.25
N SER A 231 2.56 -2.36 -21.37
CA SER A 231 2.01 -1.38 -22.30
C SER A 231 2.58 0.01 -22.02
N VAL A 232 2.70 0.80 -23.09
CA VAL A 232 3.18 2.19 -23.03
C VAL A 232 1.99 3.13 -22.93
N VAL A 233 1.95 3.94 -21.89
CA VAL A 233 0.94 4.98 -21.69
C VAL A 233 1.56 6.34 -22.00
N SER A 234 0.97 7.08 -22.93
CA SER A 234 1.39 8.43 -23.26
C SER A 234 0.68 9.45 -22.36
N VAL A 235 1.45 10.37 -21.78
CA VAL A 235 0.96 11.48 -20.95
C VAL A 235 1.44 12.80 -21.53
N ASN A 236 0.56 13.80 -21.53
CA ASN A 236 0.85 15.15 -22.00
C ASN A 236 0.72 16.10 -20.80
N PRO A 237 1.78 16.29 -20.02
CA PRO A 237 1.70 17.16 -18.85
C PRO A 237 1.48 18.60 -19.29
N GLU A 238 0.50 19.26 -18.64
CA GLU A 238 0.12 20.66 -18.88
C GLU A 238 1.17 21.67 -18.38
N SER A 239 2.09 21.20 -17.53
CA SER A 239 3.14 22.01 -16.91
C SER A 239 4.41 21.18 -16.76
N ASN A 240 5.57 21.85 -16.80
CA ASN A 240 6.86 21.24 -16.49
C ASN A 240 7.21 21.33 -14.98
N ALA A 241 6.27 21.78 -14.16
CA ALA A 241 6.39 21.74 -12.71
C ALA A 241 6.36 20.30 -12.18
N MET A 242 7.07 20.06 -11.08
CA MET A 242 7.26 18.71 -10.52
C MET A 242 5.93 18.01 -10.18
N GLU A 243 5.06 18.64 -9.39
CA GLU A 243 3.83 18.00 -8.87
C GLU A 243 2.84 17.56 -9.97
N PRO A 244 2.45 18.42 -10.94
CA PRO A 244 1.56 17.99 -12.02
C PRO A 244 2.13 16.82 -12.82
N VAL A 245 3.43 16.85 -13.11
CA VAL A 245 4.12 15.76 -13.84
C VAL A 245 4.14 14.48 -13.01
N ARG A 246 4.45 14.57 -11.71
CA ARG A 246 4.45 13.42 -10.79
C ARG A 246 3.06 12.79 -10.74
N ARG A 247 2.01 13.59 -10.59
CA ARG A 247 0.61 13.14 -10.61
C ARG A 247 0.28 12.39 -11.90
N ASP A 248 0.61 12.96 -13.05
CA ASP A 248 0.37 12.36 -14.37
C ASP A 248 1.11 11.02 -14.56
N ILE A 249 2.36 10.94 -14.06
CA ILE A 249 3.13 9.69 -14.04
C ILE A 249 2.43 8.64 -13.17
N LEU A 250 1.97 9.00 -11.96
CA LEU A 250 1.30 8.05 -11.07
C LEU A 250 0.00 7.53 -11.66
N ILE A 251 -0.79 8.36 -12.32
CA ILE A 251 -2.01 7.94 -13.04
C ILE A 251 -1.66 6.98 -14.18
N ALA A 252 -0.62 7.29 -14.95
CA ALA A 252 -0.16 6.44 -16.05
C ALA A 252 0.32 5.07 -15.55
N VAL A 253 1.14 5.05 -14.49
CA VAL A 253 1.63 3.80 -13.87
C VAL A 253 0.48 2.98 -13.29
N TYR A 254 -0.52 3.60 -12.67
CA TYR A 254 -1.67 2.88 -12.13
C TYR A 254 -2.43 2.14 -13.25
N ARG A 255 -2.62 2.80 -14.40
CA ARG A 255 -3.24 2.17 -15.59
C ARG A 255 -2.40 1.01 -16.11
N VAL A 256 -1.08 1.18 -16.17
CA VAL A 256 -0.13 0.13 -16.56
C VAL A 256 -0.25 -1.09 -15.65
N LEU A 257 -0.23 -0.90 -14.33
CA LEU A 257 -0.34 -1.98 -13.35
C LEU A 257 -1.66 -2.74 -13.49
N ARG A 258 -2.77 -2.00 -13.63
CA ARG A 258 -4.09 -2.59 -13.83
C ARG A 258 -4.17 -3.44 -15.10
N GLU A 259 -3.55 -3.01 -16.19
CA GLU A 259 -3.46 -3.79 -17.42
C GLU A 259 -2.58 -5.04 -17.23
N GLN A 260 -1.43 -4.92 -16.55
CA GLN A 260 -0.56 -6.06 -16.22
C GLN A 260 -1.24 -7.13 -15.36
N LEU A 261 -2.22 -6.73 -14.54
CA LEU A 261 -2.97 -7.64 -13.68
C LEU A 261 -4.21 -8.23 -14.36
N THR A 262 -4.55 -7.76 -15.57
CA THR A 262 -5.67 -8.31 -16.32
C THR A 262 -5.35 -9.72 -16.80
N GLY A 263 -6.26 -10.66 -16.53
CA GLY A 263 -6.13 -12.07 -16.92
C GLY A 263 -5.17 -12.91 -16.08
N VAL A 264 -4.69 -12.39 -14.95
CA VAL A 264 -3.94 -13.19 -13.96
C VAL A 264 -4.93 -14.10 -13.23
N GLU A 265 -4.65 -15.40 -13.19
CA GLU A 265 -5.49 -16.36 -12.48
C GLU A 265 -5.44 -16.13 -10.96
N GLY A 266 -6.59 -16.17 -10.30
CA GLY A 266 -6.71 -15.98 -8.86
C GLY A 266 -6.60 -14.52 -8.39
N ILE A 267 -6.32 -13.57 -9.28
CA ILE A 267 -6.22 -12.14 -8.96
C ILE A 267 -7.24 -11.34 -9.77
N ARG A 268 -7.91 -10.41 -9.10
CA ARG A 268 -8.81 -9.44 -9.71
C ARG A 268 -8.06 -8.15 -9.95
N PRO A 269 -8.15 -7.52 -11.14
CA PRO A 269 -7.49 -6.26 -11.37
C PRO A 269 -8.05 -5.15 -10.47
N PRO A 270 -7.22 -4.17 -10.07
CA PRO A 270 -7.67 -3.00 -9.32
C PRO A 270 -8.81 -2.24 -10.01
N SER A 271 -9.62 -1.54 -9.21
CA SER A 271 -10.66 -0.64 -9.73
C SER A 271 -10.05 0.45 -10.62
N PRO A 272 -10.79 0.99 -11.60
CA PRO A 272 -10.35 2.19 -12.32
C PRO A 272 -10.05 3.34 -11.35
N PRO A 273 -9.07 4.21 -11.66
CA PRO A 273 -8.77 5.35 -10.81
C PRO A 273 -10.00 6.25 -10.71
N SER A 274 -10.32 6.66 -9.49
CA SER A 274 -11.50 7.48 -9.18
C SER A 274 -11.13 8.86 -8.64
N HIS A 275 -9.86 9.06 -8.26
CA HIS A 275 -9.36 10.30 -7.67
C HIS A 275 -8.21 10.86 -8.52
N PRO A 276 -8.50 11.42 -9.72
CA PRO A 276 -7.45 11.90 -10.62
C PRO A 276 -6.62 13.05 -10.04
N ASP A 277 -7.14 13.77 -9.04
CA ASP A 277 -6.42 14.85 -8.37
C ASP A 277 -5.51 14.34 -7.24
N THR A 278 -5.80 13.17 -6.66
CA THR A 278 -5.04 12.53 -5.58
C THR A 278 -4.79 11.06 -5.91
N PRO A 279 -3.95 10.76 -6.92
CA PRO A 279 -3.74 9.38 -7.37
C PRO A 279 -3.22 8.47 -6.25
N GLU A 280 -2.53 9.00 -5.24
CA GLU A 280 -2.05 8.25 -4.08
C GLU A 280 -3.19 7.54 -3.33
N ASP A 281 -4.37 8.15 -3.26
CA ASP A 281 -5.54 7.54 -2.62
C ASP A 281 -6.00 6.30 -3.39
N ASP A 282 -5.91 6.32 -4.72
CA ASP A 282 -6.26 5.17 -5.56
C ASP A 282 -5.28 4.00 -5.34
N TYR A 283 -3.98 4.27 -5.14
CA TYR A 283 -2.99 3.23 -4.79
C TYR A 283 -3.29 2.61 -3.43
N LEU A 284 -3.52 3.45 -2.41
CA LEU A 284 -3.74 2.97 -1.05
C LEU A 284 -5.04 2.16 -0.91
N ARG A 285 -6.10 2.55 -1.64
CA ARG A 285 -7.42 1.90 -1.58
C ARG A 285 -7.51 0.66 -2.42
N HIS A 286 -7.03 0.72 -3.66
CA HIS A 286 -7.39 -0.28 -4.66
C HIS A 286 -6.25 -1.25 -5.00
N LEU A 287 -5.02 -0.92 -4.62
CA LEU A 287 -3.84 -1.69 -4.95
C LEU A 287 -3.25 -2.31 -3.68
N THR A 288 -3.13 -3.64 -3.70
CA THR A 288 -2.69 -4.45 -2.56
C THR A 288 -1.25 -4.90 -2.76
N ARG A 289 -0.63 -5.40 -1.70
CA ARG A 289 0.72 -5.96 -1.77
C ARG A 289 0.82 -7.15 -2.73
N LEU A 290 -0.22 -7.99 -2.83
CA LEU A 290 -0.23 -9.12 -3.75
C LEU A 290 -0.34 -8.66 -5.22
N HIS A 291 -1.10 -7.60 -5.51
CA HIS A 291 -1.09 -6.98 -6.83
C HIS A 291 0.33 -6.54 -7.25
N TRP A 292 1.07 -5.91 -6.33
CA TRP A 292 2.46 -5.53 -6.57
C TRP A 292 3.34 -6.73 -6.88
N GLN A 293 3.26 -7.79 -6.07
CA GLN A 293 4.03 -9.01 -6.28
C GLN A 293 3.78 -9.62 -7.66
N TYR A 294 2.52 -9.85 -8.04
CA TYR A 294 2.19 -10.44 -9.34
C TYR A 294 2.61 -9.55 -10.51
N ALA A 295 2.41 -8.24 -10.42
CA ALA A 295 2.84 -7.31 -11.47
C ALA A 295 4.37 -7.34 -11.62
N ALA A 296 5.11 -7.30 -10.51
CA ALA A 296 6.56 -7.35 -10.48
C ALA A 296 7.12 -8.65 -11.06
N GLU A 297 6.57 -9.80 -10.64
CA GLU A 297 6.98 -11.12 -11.12
C GLU A 297 6.75 -11.27 -12.63
N ARG A 298 5.63 -10.76 -13.17
CA ARG A 298 5.37 -10.78 -14.63
C ARG A 298 6.39 -9.96 -15.43
N LEU A 299 6.81 -8.81 -14.90
CA LEU A 299 7.82 -7.96 -15.52
C LEU A 299 9.23 -8.58 -15.41
N ALA A 300 9.51 -9.27 -14.31
CA ALA A 300 10.79 -9.93 -14.06
C ALA A 300 10.97 -11.24 -14.86
N GLN A 301 9.89 -11.86 -15.36
CA GLN A 301 9.98 -13.04 -16.21
C GLN A 301 10.71 -12.72 -17.51
N THR A 302 11.86 -13.37 -17.73
CA THR A 302 12.51 -13.36 -19.05
C THR A 302 11.61 -14.07 -20.07
N PRO A 303 11.40 -13.52 -21.28
CA PRO A 303 10.69 -14.24 -22.33
C PRO A 303 11.41 -15.56 -22.57
N LYS A 304 10.72 -16.67 -22.27
CA LYS A 304 11.23 -18.02 -22.51
C LYS A 304 11.58 -18.09 -23.99
N SER A 305 12.87 -18.22 -24.29
CA SER A 305 13.35 -18.44 -25.66
C SER A 305 12.49 -19.53 -26.28
N ALA A 306 11.71 -19.17 -27.30
CA ALA A 306 11.05 -20.14 -28.14
C ALA A 306 12.17 -20.89 -28.87
N ALA A 307 12.65 -21.96 -28.24
CA ALA A 307 13.58 -22.87 -28.87
C ALA A 307 12.85 -23.58 -30.03
N PRO A 308 13.45 -23.63 -31.22
CA PRO A 308 12.87 -24.26 -32.41
C PRO A 308 12.71 -25.77 -32.26
#